data_AF-A0A927FNJ6-F1
#
_entry.id   AF-A0A927FNJ6-F1
#
_cell.length_a   1.000
_cell.length_b   1.000
_cell.length_c   1.000
_cell.angle_alpha   90.00
_cell.angle_beta   90.00
_cell.angle_gamma   90.00
#
_symmetry.space_group_name_H-M   'P 1'
#
loop_
_entity.id
_entity.type
_entity.pdbx_description
1 polymer ?
#
loop_
_entity_poly.entity_id
_entity_poly.type
_entity_poly.pdbx_seq_one_letter_code
_entity_poly.pdbx_strand_id
1 'polypeptide(L)'
;MSDDDVRVQIGTTPTPGTVPVGEVLGSVSEALGRARGWPAQLRPGTGGTVALWELLASCAAMDLAVARAVEPHLDALAILDQAGLAPGALGLRDDSTWGVYAAEGPGPGLTARETADGSWVLDGVKPWCSLAGELDAALVTGRLADEPDTRVMLAVDLRARGVASLEQGWYARGLAEIPSTPLRFDAVPAALVRRGDWYLERPGFWWGGLGVAACWYGGAVAIARRVHTEAHRKPEDRLLTMHLGALDERLHAARLVLADAAASVDASGASTGGGREPELPADRQRGRLLAKRVRAVVARTCEDVLRTAAHALGPGPLTQEADHAKRVADLEVYVRQQHAERDDASLGGALAGADRAPW
;
A
#
# COMPACT_ATOMS: atom_id res chain seq x y z
N MET A 1 17.74 17.22 -9.94
CA MET A 1 16.32 17.33 -9.53
C MET A 1 16.28 18.26 -8.36
N SER A 2 15.50 19.33 -8.44
CA SER A 2 15.12 20.08 -7.23
C SER A 2 14.13 19.25 -6.41
N ASP A 3 13.93 19.58 -5.13
CA ASP A 3 12.88 18.95 -4.29
C ASP A 3 11.48 19.07 -4.94
N ASP A 4 11.24 20.13 -5.70
CA ASP A 4 9.97 20.37 -6.41
C ASP A 4 9.73 19.39 -7.57
N ASP A 5 10.78 18.88 -8.22
CA ASP A 5 10.66 17.91 -9.31
C ASP A 5 10.16 16.53 -8.81
N VAL A 6 10.31 16.29 -7.50
CA VAL A 6 10.06 14.99 -6.87
C VAL A 6 8.69 14.95 -6.21
N ARG A 7 8.31 16.04 -5.54
CA ARG A 7 7.08 16.10 -4.74
C ARG A 7 5.85 15.86 -5.60
N VAL A 8 5.01 14.91 -5.22
CA VAL A 8 3.71 14.67 -5.85
C VAL A 8 2.63 15.35 -5.03
N GLN A 9 1.88 16.25 -5.66
CA GLN A 9 0.78 16.97 -5.03
C GLN A 9 -0.56 16.31 -5.38
N ILE A 10 -1.36 16.04 -4.36
CA ILE A 10 -2.72 15.49 -4.47
C ILE A 10 -3.73 16.59 -4.09
N GLY A 11 -3.49 17.28 -2.98
CA GLY A 11 -4.35 18.35 -2.49
C GLY A 11 -4.26 19.64 -3.32
N THR A 12 -5.16 20.59 -3.08
CA THR A 12 -5.16 21.90 -3.76
C THR A 12 -4.18 22.89 -3.12
N THR A 13 -3.84 22.70 -1.85
CA THR A 13 -2.88 23.52 -1.11
C THR A 13 -1.62 22.71 -0.78
N PRO A 14 -0.42 23.29 -0.88
CA PRO A 14 0.80 22.63 -0.42
C PRO A 14 0.69 22.26 1.06
N THR A 15 0.86 20.98 1.38
CA THR A 15 0.74 20.52 2.76
C THR A 15 1.98 20.89 3.59
N PRO A 16 1.85 21.65 4.70
CA PRO A 16 2.97 21.94 5.59
C PRO A 16 3.40 20.69 6.39
N GLY A 17 4.68 20.57 6.72
CA GLY A 17 5.17 19.57 7.68
C GLY A 17 5.27 18.13 7.16
N THR A 18 5.35 17.93 5.84
CA THR A 18 5.64 16.63 5.25
C THR A 18 7.09 16.21 5.53
N VAL A 19 7.31 14.91 5.68
CA VAL A 19 8.67 14.33 5.77
C VAL A 19 9.48 14.84 4.56
N PRO A 20 10.66 15.44 4.76
CA PRO A 20 11.47 15.93 3.65
C PRO A 20 11.75 14.84 2.62
N VAL A 21 11.74 15.19 1.33
CA VAL A 21 12.05 14.26 0.24
C VAL A 21 13.44 13.60 0.44
N GLY A 22 14.39 14.33 1.02
CA GLY A 22 15.70 13.79 1.40
C GLY A 22 15.65 12.61 2.37
N GLU A 23 14.64 12.54 3.25
CA GLU A 23 14.46 11.44 4.21
C GLU A 23 13.98 10.15 3.53
N VAL A 24 13.48 10.20 2.30
CA VAL A 24 13.01 9.02 1.55
C VAL A 24 13.96 8.57 0.44
N LEU A 25 15.03 9.33 0.18
CA LEU A 25 16.08 8.97 -0.78
C LEU A 25 16.99 7.84 -0.26
N GLY A 26 17.10 6.74 -0.98
CA GLY A 26 18.06 5.68 -0.70
C GLY A 26 17.56 4.31 -1.08
N SER A 27 18.28 3.29 -0.61
CA SER A 27 17.83 1.90 -0.69
C SER A 27 16.57 1.64 0.15
N VAL A 28 15.89 0.54 -0.12
CA VAL A 28 14.74 0.05 0.67
C VAL A 28 15.05 0.00 2.17
N SER A 29 16.22 -0.53 2.54
CA SER A 29 16.65 -0.65 3.93
C SER A 29 16.90 0.71 4.59
N GLU A 30 17.53 1.66 3.89
CA GLU A 30 17.76 3.02 4.41
C GLU A 30 16.44 3.76 4.63
N ALA A 31 15.50 3.66 3.69
CA ALA A 31 14.19 4.27 3.81
C ALA A 31 13.38 3.69 4.98
N LEU A 32 13.38 2.36 5.15
CA LEU A 32 12.78 1.69 6.32
C LEU A 32 13.45 2.11 7.64
N GLY A 33 14.77 2.27 7.66
CA GLY A 33 15.52 2.75 8.81
C GLY A 33 15.09 4.15 9.25
N ARG A 34 14.91 5.06 8.29
CA ARG A 34 14.45 6.44 8.55
C ARG A 34 12.97 6.49 8.93
N ALA A 35 12.13 5.64 8.34
CA ALA A 35 10.70 5.56 8.64
C ALA A 35 10.39 5.30 10.12
N ARG A 36 11.30 4.65 10.85
CA ARG A 36 11.22 4.46 12.31
C ARG A 36 11.10 5.78 13.09
N GLY A 37 11.77 6.83 12.59
CA GLY A 37 11.78 8.16 13.20
C GLY A 37 10.70 9.09 12.67
N TRP A 38 9.86 8.62 11.73
CA TRP A 38 8.83 9.47 11.16
C TRP A 38 7.72 9.76 12.18
N PRO A 39 7.02 10.91 12.03
CA PRO A 39 6.02 11.30 12.99
C PRO A 39 4.88 10.28 13.10
N ALA A 40 4.53 9.92 14.33
CA ALA A 40 3.50 8.90 14.60
C ALA A 40 2.11 9.26 14.04
N GLN A 41 1.86 10.54 13.76
CA GLN A 41 0.63 11.04 13.14
C GLN A 41 0.52 10.77 11.63
N LEU A 42 1.54 10.18 10.97
CA LEU A 42 1.46 9.76 9.56
C LEU A 42 0.55 8.53 9.40
N ARG A 43 -0.73 8.70 9.70
CA ARG A 43 -1.76 7.66 9.68
C ARG A 43 -3.02 8.20 9.00
N PRO A 44 -3.73 7.38 8.21
CA PRO A 44 -4.98 7.79 7.60
C PRO A 44 -6.06 8.01 8.68
N GLY A 45 -7.01 8.91 8.40
CA GLY A 45 -8.17 9.16 9.27
C GLY A 45 -7.86 10.04 10.49
N THR A 46 -6.75 10.78 10.47
CA THR A 46 -6.32 11.65 11.59
C THR A 46 -6.37 13.14 11.26
N GLY A 47 -6.95 13.52 10.12
CA GLY A 47 -7.02 14.91 9.63
C GLY A 47 -5.86 15.30 8.72
N GLY A 48 -4.93 14.38 8.44
CA GLY A 48 -3.76 14.58 7.60
C GLY A 48 -3.63 13.55 6.47
N THR A 49 -4.71 12.89 6.05
CA THR A 49 -4.64 11.77 5.10
C THR A 49 -4.05 12.21 3.75
N VAL A 50 -4.38 13.41 3.27
CA VAL A 50 -3.81 13.93 2.02
C VAL A 50 -2.29 14.09 2.12
N ALA A 51 -1.76 14.52 3.28
CA ALA A 51 -0.34 14.68 3.51
C ALA A 51 0.39 13.34 3.44
N LEU A 52 -0.18 12.31 4.08
CA LEU A 52 0.33 10.95 4.05
C LEU A 52 0.36 10.41 2.62
N TRP A 53 -0.71 10.60 1.84
CA TRP A 53 -0.77 10.11 0.48
C TRP A 53 0.16 10.88 -0.47
N GLU A 54 0.37 12.19 -0.26
CA GLU A 54 1.39 12.96 -0.98
C GLU A 54 2.80 12.45 -0.66
N LEU A 55 3.09 12.12 0.60
CA LEU A 55 4.36 11.50 0.98
C LEU A 55 4.55 10.16 0.27
N LEU A 56 3.57 9.25 0.35
CA LEU A 56 3.63 7.94 -0.30
C LEU A 56 3.77 8.05 -1.83
N ALA A 57 3.03 8.96 -2.46
CA ALA A 57 3.13 9.22 -3.90
C ALA A 57 4.49 9.82 -4.27
N SER A 58 5.06 10.69 -3.43
CA SER A 58 6.39 11.25 -3.63
C SER A 58 7.48 10.18 -3.51
N CYS A 59 7.41 9.31 -2.48
CA CYS A 59 8.27 8.14 -2.38
C CYS A 59 8.21 7.29 -3.65
N ALA A 60 7.00 7.01 -4.13
CA ALA A 60 6.80 6.15 -5.30
C ALA A 60 7.28 6.81 -6.60
N ALA A 61 7.16 8.13 -6.73
CA ALA A 61 7.71 8.86 -7.87
C ALA A 61 9.25 8.79 -7.93
N MET A 62 9.89 8.69 -6.76
CA MET A 62 11.33 8.48 -6.66
C MET A 62 11.69 7.04 -6.98
N ASP A 63 11.13 6.11 -6.18
CA ASP A 63 11.34 4.67 -6.28
C ASP A 63 10.12 3.92 -5.74
N LEU A 64 9.46 3.15 -6.62
CA LEU A 64 8.29 2.35 -6.27
C LEU A 64 8.59 1.25 -5.25
N ALA A 65 9.82 0.71 -5.24
CA ALA A 65 10.23 -0.28 -4.25
C ALA A 65 10.31 0.34 -2.85
N VAL A 66 10.87 1.55 -2.73
CA VAL A 66 10.88 2.29 -1.45
C VAL A 66 9.47 2.53 -0.94
N ALA A 67 8.57 3.02 -1.80
CA ALA A 67 7.17 3.20 -1.41
C ALA A 67 6.50 1.89 -0.99
N ARG A 68 6.76 0.80 -1.72
CA ARG A 68 6.23 -0.54 -1.40
C ARG A 68 6.76 -1.12 -0.08
N ALA A 69 7.92 -0.68 0.38
CA ALA A 69 8.50 -1.06 1.67
C ALA A 69 7.93 -0.20 2.82
N VAL A 70 7.86 1.12 2.63
CA VAL A 70 7.41 2.07 3.65
C VAL A 70 5.90 2.00 3.89
N GLU A 71 5.09 1.83 2.85
CA GLU A 71 3.63 1.86 2.98
C GLU A 71 3.09 0.79 3.96
N PRO A 72 3.48 -0.50 3.87
CA PRO A 72 3.01 -1.51 4.83
C PRO A 72 3.56 -1.29 6.23
N HIS A 73 4.73 -0.66 6.38
CA HIS A 73 5.24 -0.30 7.69
C HIS A 73 4.32 0.74 8.36
N LEU A 74 3.91 1.77 7.62
CA LEU A 74 2.95 2.76 8.12
C LEU A 74 1.54 2.15 8.34
N ASP A 75 1.08 1.25 7.47
CA ASP A 75 -0.19 0.53 7.68
C ASP A 75 -0.15 -0.35 8.93
N ALA A 76 0.97 -1.02 9.21
CA ALA A 76 1.13 -1.79 10.45
C ALA A 76 0.98 -0.91 11.70
N LEU A 77 1.62 0.26 11.70
CA LEU A 77 1.49 1.23 12.79
C LEU A 77 0.05 1.75 12.93
N ALA A 78 -0.66 1.95 11.82
CA ALA A 78 -2.07 2.33 11.82
C ALA A 78 -2.97 1.20 12.35
N ILE A 79 -2.73 -0.06 11.98
CA ILE A 79 -3.46 -1.22 12.48
C ILE A 79 -3.30 -1.36 14.00
N LEU A 80 -2.06 -1.25 14.49
CA LEU A 80 -1.77 -1.34 15.93
C LEU A 80 -2.49 -0.23 16.71
N ASP A 81 -2.49 1.00 16.18
CA ASP A 81 -3.19 2.12 16.81
C ASP A 81 -4.71 1.95 16.85
N GLN A 82 -5.30 1.45 15.76
CA GLN A 82 -6.73 1.12 15.69
C GLN A 82 -7.08 -0.01 16.64
N ALA A 83 -6.14 -0.92 16.90
CA ALA A 83 -6.26 -1.95 17.92
C ALA A 83 -5.98 -1.43 19.34
N GLY A 84 -5.59 -0.16 19.53
CA GLY A 84 -5.23 0.40 20.82
C GLY A 84 -3.98 -0.25 21.44
N LEU A 85 -3.07 -0.74 20.60
CA LEU A 85 -1.87 -1.47 20.98
C LEU A 85 -0.60 -0.71 20.59
N ALA A 86 0.43 -0.82 21.41
CA ALA A 86 1.78 -0.37 21.11
C ALA A 86 2.71 -1.60 20.95
N PRO A 87 3.77 -1.54 20.12
CA PRO A 87 4.73 -2.63 19.97
C PRO A 87 5.25 -3.21 21.29
N GLY A 88 5.65 -2.36 22.23
CA GLY A 88 6.12 -2.80 23.56
C GLY A 88 5.11 -3.65 24.34
N ALA A 89 3.81 -3.38 24.20
CA ALA A 89 2.75 -4.16 24.86
C ALA A 89 2.60 -5.57 24.25
N LEU A 90 3.16 -5.79 23.06
CA LEU A 90 3.16 -7.07 22.34
C LEU A 90 4.49 -7.82 22.49
N GLY A 91 5.40 -7.34 23.35
CA GLY A 91 6.73 -7.92 23.51
C GLY A 91 7.69 -7.64 22.35
N LEU A 92 7.39 -6.63 21.53
CA LEU A 92 8.18 -6.21 20.38
C LEU A 92 8.84 -4.85 20.65
N ARG A 93 9.92 -4.52 19.94
CA ARG A 93 10.61 -3.23 20.14
C ARG A 93 9.80 -2.08 19.53
N ASP A 94 9.77 -0.93 20.19
CA ASP A 94 9.09 0.26 19.68
C ASP A 94 9.71 0.81 18.38
N ASP A 95 10.98 0.51 18.12
CA ASP A 95 11.71 0.89 16.90
C ASP A 95 11.73 -0.21 15.82
N SER A 96 10.88 -1.24 15.95
CA SER A 96 10.78 -2.33 14.98
C SER A 96 10.32 -1.83 13.61
N THR A 97 10.91 -2.37 12.54
CA THR A 97 10.35 -2.29 11.18
C THR A 97 9.31 -3.37 10.97
N TRP A 98 8.26 -3.03 10.22
CA TRP A 98 7.04 -3.84 10.17
C TRP A 98 6.63 -4.23 8.76
N GLY A 99 6.13 -5.46 8.63
CA GLY A 99 5.36 -5.91 7.47
C GLY A 99 3.90 -6.18 7.85
N VAL A 100 3.02 -6.24 6.84
CA VAL A 100 1.63 -6.70 6.97
C VAL A 100 1.41 -7.85 6.01
N TYR A 101 1.23 -9.06 6.53
CA TYR A 101 1.02 -10.27 5.76
C TYR A 101 -0.44 -10.72 5.93
N ALA A 102 -1.31 -10.12 5.11
CA ALA A 102 -2.75 -10.38 5.17
C ALA A 102 -3.25 -11.39 4.11
N ALA A 103 -2.50 -11.59 3.03
CA ALA A 103 -2.93 -12.41 1.90
C ALA A 103 -3.05 -13.90 2.26
N GLU A 104 -4.10 -14.54 1.75
CA GLU A 104 -4.36 -15.99 1.89
C GLU A 104 -4.09 -16.69 0.56
N GLY A 105 -3.39 -17.84 0.62
CA GLY A 105 -3.10 -18.67 -0.55
C GLY A 105 -3.74 -20.05 -0.43
N PRO A 106 -3.62 -20.90 -1.47
CA PRO A 106 -4.11 -22.26 -1.43
C PRO A 106 -3.37 -23.09 -0.38
N GLY A 107 -4.07 -24.08 0.21
CA GLY A 107 -3.52 -24.98 1.22
C GLY A 107 -4.03 -24.70 2.64
N PRO A 108 -3.44 -25.36 3.67
CA PRO A 108 -3.93 -25.27 5.05
C PRO A 108 -3.72 -23.89 5.69
N GLY A 109 -2.89 -23.03 5.08
CA GLY A 109 -2.64 -21.66 5.56
C GLY A 109 -1.82 -21.59 6.84
N LEU A 110 -1.93 -20.44 7.51
CA LEU A 110 -1.32 -20.18 8.81
C LEU A 110 -2.39 -20.34 9.89
N THR A 111 -2.16 -21.21 10.86
CA THR A 111 -3.01 -21.39 12.03
C THR A 111 -2.40 -20.72 13.25
N ALA A 112 -3.27 -20.31 14.17
CA ALA A 112 -2.90 -19.82 15.48
C ALA A 112 -3.63 -20.62 16.56
N ARG A 113 -2.95 -20.92 17.65
CA ARG A 113 -3.59 -21.49 18.84
C ARG A 113 -3.17 -20.74 20.09
N GLU A 114 -4.11 -20.62 21.00
CA GLU A 114 -3.86 -20.16 22.36
C GLU A 114 -3.36 -21.36 23.19
N THR A 115 -2.27 -21.18 23.92
CA THR A 115 -1.71 -22.19 24.82
C THR A 115 -2.42 -22.15 26.17
N ALA A 116 -2.17 -23.15 27.02
CA ALA A 116 -2.76 -23.21 28.36
C ALA A 116 -2.36 -22.05 29.28
N ASP A 117 -1.24 -21.37 29.02
CA ASP A 117 -0.78 -20.19 29.76
C ASP A 117 -1.26 -18.86 29.15
N GLY A 118 -2.13 -18.91 28.13
CA GLY A 118 -2.69 -17.73 27.46
C GLY A 118 -1.77 -17.08 26.44
N SER A 119 -0.58 -17.66 26.18
CA SER A 119 0.27 -17.24 25.06
C SER A 119 -0.27 -17.75 23.72
N TRP A 120 0.22 -17.16 22.63
CA TRP A 120 -0.21 -17.53 21.28
C TRP A 120 0.95 -18.11 20.50
N VAL A 121 0.67 -19.15 19.72
CA VAL A 121 1.66 -19.70 18.78
C VAL A 121 1.09 -19.85 17.38
N LEU A 122 1.97 -19.68 16.41
CA LEU A 122 1.69 -19.77 14.99
C LEU A 122 2.33 -21.02 14.38
N ASP A 123 1.57 -21.71 13.54
CA ASP A 123 1.99 -22.90 12.82
C ASP A 123 1.50 -22.85 11.37
N GLY A 124 2.35 -23.24 10.42
CA GLY A 124 1.99 -23.35 9.00
C GLY A 124 2.73 -22.37 8.10
N VAL A 125 2.12 -22.05 6.96
CA VAL A 125 2.79 -21.28 5.89
C VAL A 125 2.01 -20.03 5.54
N LYS A 126 2.71 -18.90 5.49
CA LYS A 126 2.19 -17.65 4.94
C LYS A 126 2.87 -17.39 3.59
N PRO A 127 2.11 -17.37 2.47
CA PRO A 127 2.68 -17.47 1.12
C PRO A 127 3.39 -16.22 0.59
N TRP A 128 2.98 -15.02 1.04
CA TRP A 128 3.54 -13.76 0.53
C TRP A 128 3.96 -12.87 1.69
N CYS A 129 5.24 -12.94 2.03
CA CYS A 129 5.83 -12.20 3.13
C CYS A 129 6.92 -11.25 2.59
N SER A 130 6.47 -10.11 2.05
CA SER A 130 7.36 -9.08 1.51
C SER A 130 8.40 -8.67 2.55
N LEU A 131 9.67 -8.66 2.14
CA LEU A 131 10.81 -8.19 2.94
C LEU A 131 11.01 -8.92 4.28
N ALA A 132 10.50 -10.15 4.41
CA ALA A 132 10.60 -10.90 5.67
C ALA A 132 12.04 -11.08 6.19
N GLY A 133 13.03 -11.14 5.29
CA GLY A 133 14.44 -11.22 5.65
C GLY A 133 15.06 -9.92 6.16
N GLU A 134 14.39 -8.78 5.93
CA GLU A 134 14.88 -7.43 6.26
C GLU A 134 14.13 -6.80 7.45
N LEU A 135 12.86 -7.15 7.65
CA LEU A 135 12.01 -6.57 8.69
C LEU A 135 12.26 -7.17 10.09
N ASP A 136 11.90 -6.44 11.15
CA ASP A 136 11.99 -6.91 12.53
C ASP A 136 10.73 -7.70 12.93
N ALA A 137 9.54 -7.19 12.57
CA ALA A 137 8.26 -7.75 12.98
C ALA A 137 7.22 -7.76 11.84
N ALA A 138 6.15 -8.53 12.02
CA ALA A 138 5.02 -8.50 11.11
C ALA A 138 3.67 -8.61 11.84
N LEU A 139 2.66 -8.00 11.23
CA LEU A 139 1.26 -8.34 11.47
C LEU A 139 0.84 -9.43 10.50
N VAL A 140 0.35 -10.55 11.00
CA VAL A 140 -0.01 -11.72 10.20
C VAL A 140 -1.46 -12.11 10.42
N THR A 141 -2.19 -12.34 9.33
CA THR A 141 -3.51 -12.97 9.40
C THR A 141 -3.39 -14.49 9.33
N GLY A 142 -4.19 -15.17 10.14
CA GLY A 142 -4.32 -16.62 10.14
C GLY A 142 -5.74 -17.06 10.54
N ARG A 143 -5.90 -18.35 10.80
CA ARG A 143 -7.13 -18.95 11.32
C ARG A 143 -6.88 -19.58 12.68
N LEU A 144 -7.90 -19.66 13.53
CA LEU A 144 -7.77 -20.45 14.76
C LEU A 144 -7.65 -21.93 14.44
N ALA A 145 -6.74 -22.63 15.12
CA ALA A 145 -6.56 -24.06 14.94
C ALA A 145 -7.83 -24.86 15.28
N ASP A 146 -8.51 -24.48 16.37
CA ASP A 146 -9.72 -25.16 16.86
C ASP A 146 -11.02 -24.65 16.21
N GLU A 147 -10.98 -23.47 15.58
CA GLU A 147 -12.12 -22.84 14.90
C GLU A 147 -11.67 -22.28 13.53
N PRO A 148 -11.50 -23.12 12.49
CA PRO A 148 -10.88 -22.72 11.22
C PRO A 148 -11.61 -21.58 10.48
N ASP A 149 -12.90 -21.39 10.74
CA ASP A 149 -13.68 -20.28 10.17
C ASP A 149 -13.36 -18.93 10.83
N THR A 150 -12.82 -18.93 12.04
CA THR A 150 -12.50 -17.72 12.80
C THR A 150 -11.13 -17.18 12.40
N ARG A 151 -11.11 -15.96 11.85
CA ARG A 151 -9.88 -15.22 11.54
C ARG A 151 -9.21 -14.69 12.80
N VAL A 152 -7.89 -14.50 12.71
CA VAL A 152 -7.09 -13.82 13.71
C VAL A 152 -6.04 -12.93 13.05
N MET A 153 -5.72 -11.83 13.73
CA MET A 153 -4.54 -11.01 13.46
C MET A 153 -3.59 -11.12 14.65
N LEU A 154 -2.33 -11.43 14.37
CA LEU A 154 -1.28 -11.53 15.38
C LEU A 154 -0.08 -10.68 14.99
N ALA A 155 0.66 -10.21 15.99
CA ALA A 155 1.98 -9.63 15.83
C ALA A 155 3.04 -10.70 16.13
N VAL A 156 4.08 -10.77 15.29
CA VAL A 156 5.14 -11.77 15.41
C VAL A 156 6.52 -11.13 15.19
N ASP A 157 7.50 -11.58 15.96
CA ASP A 157 8.91 -11.29 15.73
C ASP A 157 9.41 -12.18 14.58
N LEU A 158 9.83 -11.57 13.47
CA LEU A 158 10.31 -12.29 12.29
C LEU A 158 11.70 -12.91 12.50
N ARG A 159 12.39 -12.56 13.59
CA ARG A 159 13.69 -13.10 14.00
C ARG A 159 13.57 -14.20 15.05
N ALA A 160 12.35 -14.53 15.48
CA ALA A 160 12.09 -15.61 16.41
C ALA A 160 12.49 -16.97 15.84
N ARG A 161 12.91 -17.88 16.74
CA ARG A 161 13.14 -19.29 16.40
C ARG A 161 11.84 -19.91 15.86
N GLY A 162 11.95 -20.66 14.76
CA GLY A 162 10.81 -21.32 14.11
C GLY A 162 10.25 -20.54 12.92
N VAL A 163 10.66 -19.29 12.72
CA VAL A 163 10.42 -18.55 11.47
C VAL A 163 11.50 -18.95 10.45
N ALA A 164 11.08 -19.43 9.29
CA ALA A 164 12.00 -19.80 8.21
C ALA A 164 11.42 -19.43 6.84
N SER A 165 12.22 -18.75 6.01
CA SER A 165 11.91 -18.57 4.60
C SER A 165 11.92 -19.92 3.88
N LEU A 166 10.90 -20.16 3.07
CA LEU A 166 10.89 -21.31 2.17
C LEU A 166 11.64 -20.95 0.88
N GLU A 167 12.40 -21.91 0.35
CA GLU A 167 13.10 -21.73 -0.92
C GLU A 167 12.08 -21.56 -2.06
N GLN A 168 11.92 -20.32 -2.51
CA GLN A 168 11.16 -19.96 -3.69
C GLN A 168 11.88 -18.80 -4.38
N GLY A 169 12.11 -18.93 -5.69
CA GLY A 169 12.77 -17.88 -6.46
C GLY A 169 11.90 -16.62 -6.58
N TRP A 170 12.52 -15.45 -6.44
CA TRP A 170 11.92 -14.15 -6.77
C TRP A 170 12.44 -13.69 -8.13
N TYR A 171 11.67 -13.96 -9.19
CA TYR A 171 12.07 -13.67 -10.59
C TYR A 171 11.55 -12.33 -11.12
N ALA A 172 11.01 -11.48 -10.23
CA ALA A 172 10.35 -10.26 -10.63
C ALA A 172 11.34 -9.29 -11.31
N ARG A 173 10.92 -8.71 -12.44
CA ARG A 173 11.70 -7.71 -13.18
C ARG A 173 11.42 -6.28 -12.70
N GLY A 174 10.22 -6.07 -12.16
CA GLY A 174 9.87 -4.92 -11.33
C GLY A 174 9.72 -5.35 -9.88
N LEU A 175 9.93 -4.41 -8.97
CA LEU A 175 9.99 -4.62 -7.52
C LEU A 175 10.98 -5.75 -7.16
N ALA A 176 12.11 -5.79 -7.86
CA ALA A 176 13.15 -6.80 -7.63
C ALA A 176 13.68 -6.75 -6.19
N GLU A 177 13.67 -5.55 -5.60
CA GLU A 177 14.08 -5.24 -4.23
C GLU A 177 13.02 -5.58 -3.18
N ILE A 178 11.85 -6.10 -3.57
CA ILE A 178 10.75 -6.46 -2.66
C ILE A 178 10.48 -7.98 -2.73
N PRO A 179 11.45 -8.84 -2.38
CA PRO A 179 11.23 -10.27 -2.34
C PRO A 179 10.03 -10.59 -1.46
N SER A 180 9.04 -11.25 -2.06
CA SER A 180 7.76 -11.58 -1.42
C SER A 180 7.54 -13.08 -1.47
N THR A 181 8.31 -13.80 -0.66
CA THR A 181 8.36 -15.27 -0.62
C THR A 181 7.59 -15.83 0.57
N PRO A 182 7.31 -17.15 0.60
CA PRO A 182 6.63 -17.77 1.72
C PRO A 182 7.50 -17.85 2.98
N LEU A 183 6.88 -17.64 4.13
CA LEU A 183 7.43 -17.99 5.44
C LEU A 183 6.72 -19.22 6.01
N ARG A 184 7.51 -20.12 6.58
CA ARG A 184 7.04 -21.19 7.47
C ARG A 184 7.20 -20.74 8.92
N PHE A 185 6.17 -20.99 9.70
CA PHE A 185 6.13 -20.83 11.14
C PHE A 185 5.99 -22.23 11.75
N ASP A 186 6.90 -22.55 12.68
CA ASP A 186 6.94 -23.81 13.43
C ASP A 186 6.90 -23.48 14.92
N ALA A 187 5.71 -23.58 15.51
CA ALA A 187 5.39 -23.23 16.90
C ALA A 187 5.93 -21.85 17.32
N VAL A 188 5.78 -20.83 16.48
CA VAL A 188 6.38 -19.51 16.69
C VAL A 188 5.53 -18.69 17.67
N PRO A 189 6.10 -18.17 18.78
CA PRO A 189 5.38 -17.28 19.68
C PRO A 189 4.89 -16.02 18.97
N ALA A 190 3.67 -15.62 19.28
CA ALA A 190 3.05 -14.42 18.74
C ALA A 190 2.20 -13.71 19.79
N ALA A 191 1.81 -12.47 19.52
CA ALA A 191 0.91 -11.70 20.36
C ALA A 191 -0.41 -11.46 19.62
N LEU A 192 -1.53 -11.73 20.29
CA LEU A 192 -2.85 -11.49 19.72
C LEU A 192 -3.08 -9.99 19.54
N VAL A 193 -3.45 -9.58 18.32
CA VAL A 193 -3.91 -8.22 18.05
C VAL A 193 -5.43 -8.18 18.16
N ARG A 194 -6.13 -8.99 17.35
CA ARG A 194 -7.61 -9.13 17.34
C ARG A 194 -8.05 -10.47 16.77
N ARG A 195 -9.26 -10.91 17.13
CA ARG A 195 -9.97 -12.09 16.59
C ARG A 195 -11.10 -11.67 15.66
N GLY A 196 -11.64 -12.66 14.93
CA GLY A 196 -12.77 -12.51 14.04
C GLY A 196 -12.45 -11.63 12.83
N ASP A 197 -13.49 -11.09 12.22
CA ASP A 197 -13.37 -10.27 11.02
C ASP A 197 -12.90 -8.83 11.29
N TRP A 198 -12.48 -8.50 12.52
CA TRP A 198 -12.05 -7.14 12.90
C TRP A 198 -11.08 -6.53 11.89
N TYR A 199 -10.10 -7.29 11.39
CA TYR A 199 -9.14 -6.77 10.43
C TYR A 199 -9.79 -6.31 9.11
N LEU A 200 -10.82 -7.02 8.64
CA LEU A 200 -11.55 -6.71 7.41
C LEU A 200 -12.66 -5.68 7.64
N GLU A 201 -13.16 -5.59 8.87
CA GLU A 201 -14.25 -4.70 9.27
C GLU A 201 -13.79 -3.35 9.82
N ARG A 202 -12.52 -3.22 10.22
CA ARG A 202 -11.97 -1.95 10.71
C ARG A 202 -12.09 -0.89 9.60
N PRO A 203 -12.38 0.38 9.95
CA PRO A 203 -12.46 1.45 8.95
C PRO A 203 -11.15 1.58 8.14
N GLY A 204 -10.01 1.47 8.83
CA GLY A 204 -8.69 1.59 8.21
C GLY A 204 -8.35 0.54 7.16
N PHE A 205 -9.09 -0.58 7.05
CA PHE A 205 -8.82 -1.60 6.03
C PHE A 205 -8.95 -1.01 4.62
N TRP A 206 -10.02 -0.23 4.41
CA TRP A 206 -10.24 0.43 3.13
C TRP A 206 -9.34 1.64 2.95
N TRP A 207 -8.98 2.33 4.04
CA TRP A 207 -8.09 3.50 3.98
C TRP A 207 -6.66 3.10 3.59
N GLY A 208 -6.12 2.00 4.12
CA GLY A 208 -4.81 1.47 3.74
C GLY A 208 -4.75 1.13 2.26
N GLY A 209 -5.80 0.47 1.72
CA GLY A 209 -5.91 0.19 0.29
C GLY A 209 -5.91 1.43 -0.62
N LEU A 210 -6.29 2.60 -0.10
CA LEU A 210 -6.20 3.89 -0.81
C LEU A 210 -4.79 4.49 -0.72
N GLY A 211 -4.06 4.27 0.38
CA GLY A 211 -2.63 4.61 0.48
C GLY A 211 -1.76 3.86 -0.53
N VAL A 212 -2.06 2.57 -0.76
CA VAL A 212 -1.45 1.78 -1.84
C VAL A 212 -1.74 2.41 -3.21
N ALA A 213 -2.97 2.88 -3.45
CA ALA A 213 -3.32 3.55 -4.70
C ALA A 213 -2.55 4.87 -4.88
N ALA A 214 -2.32 5.63 -3.81
CA ALA A 214 -1.47 6.82 -3.86
C ALA A 214 -0.03 6.49 -4.29
N CYS A 215 0.53 5.35 -3.86
CA CYS A 215 1.83 4.87 -4.34
C CYS A 215 1.81 4.61 -5.86
N TRP A 216 0.79 3.91 -6.38
CA TRP A 216 0.68 3.66 -7.82
C TRP A 216 0.59 4.97 -8.62
N TYR A 217 -0.23 5.91 -8.13
CA TYR A 217 -0.35 7.23 -8.72
C TYR A 217 1.01 7.96 -8.77
N GLY A 218 1.80 7.90 -7.70
CA GLY A 218 3.16 8.45 -7.68
C GLY A 218 4.07 7.87 -8.76
N GLY A 219 4.05 6.55 -8.93
CA GLY A 219 4.79 5.87 -10.02
C GLY A 219 4.36 6.35 -11.41
N ALA A 220 3.04 6.48 -11.63
CA ALA A 220 2.49 7.00 -12.87
C ALA A 220 2.91 8.47 -13.14
N VAL A 221 2.91 9.32 -12.09
CA VAL A 221 3.39 10.71 -12.19
C VAL A 221 4.85 10.76 -12.63
N ALA A 222 5.73 9.92 -12.10
CA ALA A 222 7.14 9.91 -12.49
C ALA A 222 7.35 9.50 -13.96
N ILE A 223 6.58 8.53 -14.46
CA ILE A 223 6.61 8.14 -15.87
C ILE A 223 6.12 9.29 -16.76
N ALA A 224 5.02 9.95 -16.39
CA ALA A 224 4.51 11.09 -17.16
C ALA A 224 5.45 12.30 -17.12
N ARG A 225 6.14 12.55 -16.00
CA ARG A 225 7.18 13.59 -15.91
C ARG A 225 8.30 13.36 -16.93
N ARG A 226 8.70 12.11 -17.19
CA ARG A 226 9.67 11.80 -18.24
C ARG A 226 9.15 12.17 -19.64
N VAL A 227 7.87 11.93 -19.92
CA VAL A 227 7.21 12.35 -21.17
C VAL A 227 7.16 13.88 -21.27
N HIS A 228 6.80 14.57 -20.18
CA HIS A 228 6.82 16.03 -20.10
C HIS A 228 8.21 16.61 -20.40
N THR A 229 9.28 16.03 -19.83
CA THR A 229 10.66 16.44 -20.13
C THR A 229 10.99 16.30 -21.61
N GLU A 230 10.55 15.23 -22.28
CA GLU A 230 10.76 15.07 -23.72
C GLU A 230 9.97 16.11 -24.52
N ALA A 231 8.68 16.29 -24.19
CA ALA A 231 7.80 17.26 -24.84
C ALA A 231 8.33 18.69 -24.70
N HIS A 232 8.88 19.02 -23.54
CA HIS A 232 9.51 20.31 -23.29
C HIS A 232 10.75 20.55 -24.17
N ARG A 233 11.50 19.49 -24.49
CA ARG A 233 12.67 19.58 -25.39
C ARG A 233 12.29 19.67 -26.87
N LYS A 234 11.09 19.22 -27.24
CA LYS A 234 10.56 19.16 -28.61
C LYS A 234 9.12 19.70 -28.67
N PRO A 235 8.88 20.97 -28.31
CA PRO A 235 7.53 21.52 -28.20
C PRO A 235 6.77 21.56 -29.54
N GLU A 236 7.47 21.48 -30.67
CA GLU A 236 6.91 21.42 -32.02
C GLU A 236 6.39 20.03 -32.42
N ASP A 237 6.76 18.97 -31.69
CA ASP A 237 6.28 17.61 -31.95
C ASP A 237 4.81 17.48 -31.49
N ARG A 238 3.91 17.51 -32.47
CA ARG A 238 2.46 17.44 -32.24
C ARG A 238 1.99 16.12 -31.66
N LEU A 239 2.67 15.01 -31.95
CA LEU A 239 2.27 13.70 -31.42
C LEU A 239 2.71 13.56 -29.97
N LEU A 240 3.93 14.00 -29.66
CA LEU A 240 4.44 14.01 -28.31
C LEU A 240 3.62 14.93 -27.38
N THR A 241 3.27 16.13 -27.86
CA THR A 241 2.40 17.06 -27.10
C THR A 241 0.96 16.55 -26.96
N MET A 242 0.42 15.86 -27.97
CA MET A 242 -0.86 15.14 -27.87
C MET A 242 -0.81 14.05 -26.78
N HIS A 243 0.26 13.25 -26.74
CA HIS A 243 0.44 12.24 -25.68
C HIS A 243 0.53 12.87 -24.30
N LEU A 244 1.25 13.98 -24.15
CA LEU A 244 1.31 14.71 -22.89
C LEU A 244 -0.07 15.18 -22.42
N GLY A 245 -0.91 15.72 -23.31
CA GLY A 245 -2.29 16.11 -22.97
C GLY A 245 -3.16 14.92 -22.55
N ALA A 246 -3.00 13.77 -23.18
CA ALA A 246 -3.70 12.54 -22.77
C ALA A 246 -3.25 12.04 -21.38
N LEU A 247 -1.97 12.16 -21.06
CA LEU A 247 -1.44 11.82 -19.73
C LEU A 247 -1.97 12.78 -18.66
N ASP A 248 -1.97 14.09 -18.94
CA ASP A 248 -2.46 15.13 -18.03
C ASP A 248 -3.93 14.88 -17.63
N GLU A 249 -4.81 14.64 -18.60
CA GLU A 249 -6.23 14.33 -18.35
C GLU A 249 -6.42 13.15 -17.39
N ARG A 250 -5.68 12.04 -17.62
CA ARG A 250 -5.78 10.83 -16.79
C ARG A 250 -5.23 11.01 -15.39
N LEU A 251 -4.09 11.70 -15.27
CA LEU A 251 -3.48 12.01 -13.98
C LEU A 251 -4.32 13.01 -13.20
N HIS A 252 -4.89 14.01 -13.86
CA HIS A 252 -5.80 14.97 -13.24
C HIS A 252 -7.02 14.28 -12.64
N ALA A 253 -7.65 13.37 -13.39
CA ALA A 253 -8.77 12.58 -12.89
C ALA A 253 -8.39 11.73 -11.66
N ALA A 254 -7.26 11.01 -11.72
CA ALA A 254 -6.75 10.21 -10.60
C ALA A 254 -6.44 11.08 -9.36
N ARG A 255 -5.84 12.25 -9.55
CA ARG A 255 -5.55 13.21 -8.48
C ARG A 255 -6.81 13.67 -7.78
N LEU A 256 -7.86 14.03 -8.53
CA LEU A 256 -9.12 14.51 -7.97
C LEU A 256 -9.81 13.44 -7.12
N VAL A 257 -9.87 12.19 -7.61
CA VAL A 257 -10.51 11.11 -6.84
C VAL A 257 -9.70 10.74 -5.58
N LEU A 258 -8.38 10.85 -5.62
CA LEU A 258 -7.54 10.68 -4.42
C LEU A 258 -7.74 11.83 -3.42
N ALA A 259 -7.81 13.08 -3.88
CA ALA A 259 -8.03 14.22 -2.99
C ALA A 259 -9.39 14.16 -2.29
N ASP A 260 -10.45 13.85 -3.03
CA ASP A 260 -11.80 13.65 -2.48
C ASP A 260 -11.86 12.46 -1.50
N ALA A 261 -11.19 11.36 -1.84
CA ALA A 261 -11.13 10.20 -0.98
C ALA A 261 -10.36 10.46 0.32
N ALA A 262 -9.29 11.26 0.29
CA ALA A 262 -8.54 11.63 1.49
C ALA A 262 -9.43 12.41 2.47
N ALA A 263 -10.21 13.38 1.97
CA ALA A 263 -11.17 14.13 2.79
C ALA A 263 -12.26 13.21 3.38
N SER A 264 -12.76 12.25 2.59
CA SER A 264 -13.74 11.26 3.06
C SER A 264 -13.17 10.34 4.15
N VAL A 265 -11.90 9.94 4.03
CA VAL A 265 -11.19 9.15 5.03
C VAL A 265 -11.01 9.94 6.33
N ASP A 266 -10.61 11.20 6.26
CA ASP A 266 -10.47 12.04 7.46
C ASP A 266 -11.82 12.30 8.15
N ALA A 267 -12.90 12.46 7.39
CA ALA A 267 -14.25 12.57 7.95
C ALA A 267 -14.69 11.27 8.65
N SER A 268 -14.43 10.10 8.06
CA SER A 268 -14.69 8.80 8.72
C SER A 268 -13.81 8.59 9.95
N GLY A 269 -12.54 9.00 9.88
CA GLY A 269 -11.62 8.99 11.01
C GLY A 269 -12.10 9.84 12.18
N ALA A 270 -12.63 11.04 11.91
CA ALA A 270 -13.20 11.91 12.94
C ALA A 270 -14.41 11.27 13.64
N SER A 271 -15.27 10.54 12.92
CA SER A 271 -16.44 9.87 13.52
C SER A 271 -16.09 8.58 14.25
N THR A 272 -14.96 7.95 13.94
CA THR A 272 -14.53 6.64 14.48
C THR A 272 -13.34 6.72 15.45
N GLY A 273 -12.92 7.94 15.83
CA GLY A 273 -11.76 8.14 16.71
C GLY A 273 -10.45 7.60 16.11
N GLY A 274 -10.19 7.90 14.83
CA GLY A 274 -9.03 7.38 14.09
C GLY A 274 -9.21 5.93 13.59
N GLY A 275 -10.45 5.44 13.56
CA GLY A 275 -10.78 4.06 13.18
C GLY A 275 -10.65 3.04 14.31
N ARG A 276 -10.64 3.50 15.57
CA ARG A 276 -10.71 2.64 16.76
C ARG A 276 -12.12 2.10 16.98
N GLU A 277 -13.13 2.91 16.66
CA GLU A 277 -14.53 2.53 16.70
C GLU A 277 -15.02 2.06 15.32
N PRO A 278 -16.01 1.16 15.26
CA PRO A 278 -16.56 0.71 13.98
C PRO A 278 -17.35 1.83 13.28
N GLU A 279 -17.26 1.88 11.96
CA GLU A 279 -18.19 2.67 11.14
C GLU A 279 -19.62 2.14 11.24
N LEU A 280 -20.60 3.04 11.16
CA LEU A 280 -22.00 2.65 10.93
C LEU A 280 -22.10 1.85 9.61
N PRO A 281 -23.01 0.86 9.50
CA PRO A 281 -23.08 -0.02 8.33
C PRO A 281 -23.19 0.72 6.99
N ALA A 282 -23.98 1.80 6.94
CA ALA A 282 -24.14 2.61 5.74
C ALA A 282 -22.85 3.35 5.36
N ASP A 283 -22.09 3.83 6.34
CA ASP A 283 -20.85 4.57 6.13
C ASP A 283 -19.75 3.61 5.67
N ARG A 284 -19.66 2.44 6.31
CA ARG A 284 -18.76 1.34 5.92
C ARG A 284 -18.99 0.93 4.46
N GLN A 285 -20.25 0.78 4.05
CA GLN A 285 -20.58 0.45 2.66
C GLN A 285 -20.17 1.55 1.68
N ARG A 286 -20.37 2.83 2.05
CA ARG A 286 -19.91 3.96 1.23
C ARG A 286 -18.38 3.99 1.11
N GLY A 287 -17.66 3.80 2.21
CA GLY A 287 -16.20 3.72 2.24
C GLY A 287 -15.65 2.58 1.39
N ARG A 288 -16.27 1.39 1.46
CA ARG A 288 -15.94 0.25 0.60
C ARG A 288 -16.12 0.54 -0.89
N LEU A 289 -17.23 1.16 -1.26
CA LEU A 289 -17.49 1.55 -2.66
C LEU A 289 -16.50 2.62 -3.14
N LEU A 290 -16.21 3.61 -2.30
CA LEU A 290 -15.22 4.64 -2.58
C LEU A 290 -13.84 4.02 -2.83
N ALA A 291 -13.37 3.14 -1.93
CA ALA A 291 -12.08 2.48 -2.06
C ALA A 291 -11.96 1.67 -3.36
N LYS A 292 -13.01 0.92 -3.72
CA LYS A 292 -13.05 0.18 -4.99
C LYS A 292 -12.97 1.10 -6.20
N ARG A 293 -13.75 2.19 -6.21
CA ARG A 293 -13.78 3.16 -7.32
C ARG A 293 -12.42 3.83 -7.50
N VAL A 294 -11.83 4.35 -6.42
CA VAL A 294 -10.54 5.05 -6.47
C VAL A 294 -9.44 4.11 -6.93
N ARG A 295 -9.34 2.91 -6.35
CA ARG A 295 -8.34 1.91 -6.77
C ARG A 295 -8.49 1.54 -8.24
N ALA A 296 -9.72 1.37 -8.73
CA ALA A 296 -9.97 1.06 -10.14
C ALA A 296 -9.63 2.23 -11.08
N VAL A 297 -9.96 3.48 -10.71
CA VAL A 297 -9.56 4.68 -11.47
C VAL A 297 -8.04 4.79 -11.53
N VAL A 298 -7.35 4.71 -10.39
CA VAL A 298 -5.89 4.84 -10.35
C VAL A 298 -5.19 3.71 -11.10
N ALA A 299 -5.67 2.46 -10.96
CA ALA A 299 -5.10 1.33 -11.69
C ALA A 299 -5.20 1.52 -13.22
N ARG A 300 -6.37 1.94 -13.72
CA ARG A 300 -6.55 2.25 -15.15
C ARG A 300 -5.70 3.44 -15.60
N THR A 301 -5.57 4.48 -14.78
CA THR A 301 -4.65 5.58 -15.05
C THR A 301 -3.20 5.08 -15.19
N CYS A 302 -2.76 4.16 -14.33
CA CYS A 302 -1.41 3.59 -14.44
C CYS A 302 -1.21 2.82 -15.76
N GLU A 303 -2.18 1.99 -16.15
CA GLU A 303 -2.14 1.25 -17.43
C GLU A 303 -2.11 2.20 -18.64
N ASP A 304 -2.94 3.24 -18.62
CA ASP A 304 -2.98 4.26 -19.67
C ASP A 304 -1.67 5.06 -19.74
N VAL A 305 -1.07 5.38 -18.59
CA VAL A 305 0.22 6.08 -18.52
C VAL A 305 1.34 5.20 -19.07
N LEU A 306 1.41 3.92 -18.67
CA LEU A 306 2.39 2.96 -19.18
C LEU A 306 2.32 2.85 -20.71
N ARG A 307 1.11 2.59 -21.24
CA ARG A 307 0.86 2.49 -22.68
C ARG A 307 1.20 3.79 -23.42
N THR A 308 0.73 4.92 -22.90
CA THR A 308 0.89 6.22 -23.57
C THR A 308 2.34 6.69 -23.55
N ALA A 309 3.07 6.47 -22.46
CA ALA A 309 4.50 6.78 -22.38
C ALA A 309 5.33 5.91 -23.33
N ALA A 310 5.02 4.61 -23.44
CA ALA A 310 5.69 3.73 -24.40
C ALA A 310 5.50 4.19 -25.85
N HIS A 311 4.29 4.64 -26.20
CA HIS A 311 4.01 5.21 -27.53
C HIS A 311 4.70 6.55 -27.75
N ALA A 312 4.74 7.41 -26.73
CA ALA A 312 5.31 8.75 -26.83
C ALA A 312 6.85 8.77 -26.92
N LEU A 313 7.52 7.86 -26.19
CA LEU A 313 8.97 7.85 -26.04
C LEU A 313 9.67 6.77 -26.88
N GLY A 314 8.92 5.77 -27.34
CA GLY A 314 9.48 4.61 -28.01
C GLY A 314 10.37 3.75 -27.11
N PRO A 315 11.16 2.83 -27.69
CA PRO A 315 11.95 1.86 -26.91
C PRO A 315 13.21 2.44 -26.27
N GLY A 316 13.62 3.66 -26.63
CA GLY A 316 14.88 4.27 -26.18
C GLY A 316 14.97 4.31 -24.64
N PRO A 317 14.08 5.02 -23.95
CA PRO A 317 14.10 5.09 -22.48
C PRO A 317 13.95 3.73 -21.79
N LEU A 318 13.21 2.78 -22.38
CA LEU A 318 13.07 1.42 -21.85
C LEU A 318 14.37 0.60 -21.91
N THR A 319 15.31 0.96 -22.79
CA THR A 319 16.54 0.18 -23.03
C THR A 319 17.82 0.91 -22.63
N GLN A 320 17.76 2.23 -22.48
CA GLN A 320 18.94 3.08 -22.29
C GLN A 320 18.88 3.90 -20.99
N GLU A 321 17.71 4.02 -20.35
CA GLU A 321 17.54 4.78 -19.10
C GLU A 321 17.16 3.82 -17.96
N ALA A 322 18.14 3.43 -17.15
CA ALA A 322 17.95 2.45 -16.07
C ALA A 322 16.77 2.81 -15.13
N ASP A 323 16.69 4.07 -14.72
CA ASP A 323 15.63 4.54 -13.83
C ASP A 323 14.24 4.48 -14.47
N HIS A 324 14.12 4.82 -15.77
CA HIS A 324 12.83 4.77 -16.46
C HIS A 324 12.38 3.32 -16.69
N ALA A 325 13.30 2.46 -17.14
CA ALA A 325 13.05 1.04 -17.33
C ALA A 325 12.61 0.36 -16.02
N LYS A 326 13.29 0.67 -14.90
CA LYS A 326 12.90 0.20 -13.56
C LYS A 326 11.51 0.69 -13.16
N ARG A 327 11.23 2.00 -13.28
CA ARG A 327 9.90 2.55 -12.91
C ARG A 327 8.76 1.89 -13.67
N VAL A 328 8.93 1.65 -14.98
CA VAL A 328 7.95 0.94 -15.80
C VAL A 328 7.73 -0.48 -15.29
N ALA A 329 8.80 -1.26 -15.13
CA ALA A 329 8.72 -2.64 -14.65
C ALA A 329 8.09 -2.72 -13.24
N ASP A 330 8.51 -1.84 -12.33
CA ASP A 330 7.98 -1.77 -10.96
C ASP A 330 6.48 -1.47 -10.95
N LEU A 331 6.03 -0.50 -11.75
CA LEU A 331 4.61 -0.11 -11.79
C LEU A 331 3.75 -1.23 -12.39
N GLU A 332 4.23 -1.88 -13.44
CA GLU A 332 3.58 -3.05 -14.05
C GLU A 332 3.33 -4.17 -13.04
N VAL A 333 4.25 -4.39 -12.09
CA VAL A 333 4.06 -5.38 -11.01
C VAL A 333 3.16 -4.82 -9.92
N TYR A 334 3.44 -3.61 -9.42
CA TYR A 334 2.77 -3.08 -8.23
C TYR A 334 1.26 -2.89 -8.45
N VAL A 335 0.86 -2.38 -9.61
CA VAL A 335 -0.56 -2.11 -9.91
C VAL A 335 -1.40 -3.40 -9.96
N ARG A 336 -0.79 -4.58 -10.13
CA ARG A 336 -1.51 -5.88 -10.12
C ARG A 336 -1.95 -6.35 -8.74
N GLN A 337 -1.66 -5.58 -7.69
CA GLN A 337 -2.40 -5.71 -6.42
C GLN A 337 -3.87 -5.24 -6.54
N GLN A 338 -4.21 -4.49 -7.60
CA GLN A 338 -5.57 -4.43 -8.11
C GLN A 338 -5.76 -5.62 -9.07
N HIS A 339 -6.69 -6.52 -8.77
CA HIS A 339 -6.87 -7.79 -9.47
C HIS A 339 -7.68 -7.66 -10.77
N ALA A 340 -7.51 -6.54 -11.49
CA ALA A 340 -8.18 -6.22 -12.75
C ALA A 340 -9.69 -6.53 -12.71
N GLU A 341 -10.15 -7.42 -13.59
CA GLU A 341 -11.57 -7.74 -13.76
C GLU A 341 -12.20 -8.39 -12.51
N ARG A 342 -11.41 -9.05 -11.64
CA ARG A 342 -11.93 -9.59 -10.38
C ARG A 342 -12.36 -8.48 -9.44
N ASP A 343 -11.58 -7.42 -9.36
CA ASP A 343 -11.90 -6.25 -8.53
C ASP A 343 -13.04 -5.42 -9.16
N ASP A 344 -13.11 -5.33 -10.50
CA ASP A 344 -14.25 -4.71 -11.20
C ASP A 344 -15.55 -5.51 -10.99
N ALA A 345 -15.50 -6.85 -11.05
CA ALA A 345 -16.64 -7.70 -10.71
C ALA A 345 -17.08 -7.50 -9.25
N SER A 346 -16.11 -7.36 -8.34
CA SER A 346 -16.40 -7.05 -6.93
C SER A 346 -17.06 -5.68 -6.74
N LEU A 347 -16.67 -4.66 -7.52
CA LEU A 347 -17.34 -3.35 -7.56
C LEU A 347 -18.74 -3.46 -8.16
N GLY A 348 -18.89 -4.13 -9.30
CA GLY A 348 -20.18 -4.35 -9.96
C GLY A 348 -21.18 -5.06 -9.06
N GLY A 349 -20.76 -6.12 -8.36
CA GLY A 349 -21.60 -6.82 -7.38
C GLY A 349 -22.03 -5.92 -6.21
N ALA A 350 -21.13 -5.07 -5.71
CA ALA A 350 -21.47 -4.12 -4.64
C ALA A 350 -22.46 -3.04 -5.11
N LEU A 351 -22.44 -2.66 -6.39
CA LEU A 351 -23.39 -1.71 -6.98
C LEU A 351 -24.75 -2.38 -7.27
N ALA A 352 -24.74 -3.60 -7.80
CA ALA A 352 -25.95 -4.35 -8.11
C ALA A 352 -26.76 -4.72 -6.85
N GLY A 353 -26.08 -4.88 -5.71
CA GLY A 353 -26.71 -5.10 -4.41
C GLY A 353 -27.24 -3.83 -3.73
N ALA A 354 -27.08 -2.64 -4.32
CA ALA A 354 -27.61 -1.40 -3.76
C ALA A 354 -29.07 -1.18 -4.18
N ASP A 355 -29.89 -0.63 -3.27
CA ASP A 355 -31.33 -0.41 -3.52
C ASP A 355 -31.63 0.54 -4.69
N ARG A 356 -30.69 1.43 -5.03
CA ARG A 356 -30.84 2.44 -6.08
C ARG A 356 -29.54 2.59 -6.86
N ALA A 357 -29.67 2.92 -8.14
CA ALA A 357 -28.54 3.37 -8.95
C ALA A 357 -27.90 4.61 -8.28
N PRO A 358 -26.56 4.68 -8.18
CA PRO A 358 -25.89 5.76 -7.47
C PRO A 358 -25.63 7.00 -8.33
N TRP A 359 -26.25 7.11 -9.52
CA TRP A 359 -26.19 8.27 -10.42
C TRP A 359 -27.58 8.62 -10.96
#